data_AF-A0A1W9KT03-F1
#
_entry.id   AF-A0A1W9KT03-F1
#
_cell.length_a   1.000
_cell.length_b   1.000
_cell.length_c   1.000
_cell.angle_alpha   90.00
_cell.angle_beta   90.00
_cell.angle_gamma   90.00
#
_symmetry.space_group_name_H-M   'P 1'
#
loop_
_entity.id
_entity.type
_entity.pdbx_description
1 polymer ?
#
loop_
_entity_poly.entity_id
_entity_poly.type
_entity_poly.pdbx_seq_one_letter_code
_entity_poly.pdbx_strand_id
1 'polypeptide(L)'
;MPLLALTQHQFTQLFKAGCIAAALSLGGVQVAHAQRTIAEQFIQDMKDGKISEAGADDHVVQELIIKRSIPITYDYIDMLMNTPNAFGPGVACTVCHNSNDPSKSYRGLDLSTCKGIIKGSTEKPKRALFTPGTDPKRDPLIRRLRNNRMPLGLGFEASTFTPNHMLVKQWIADGAKNDEHFNKDVLPLFSQANAFGHNTPACTACHMSNQEPPSFHELNLSSHAGIMLGADSVAKGVDKATKVIIPGNPDDSFVWQHLAENRMPPGIAPSEARDHPNTTILSAWIKQGAKCD
;
A
#
# COMPACT_ATOMS: atom_id res chain seq x y z
N MET A 1 9.15 -10.14 63.73
CA MET A 1 10.18 -9.45 64.54
C MET A 1 10.84 -8.38 63.67
N PRO A 2 10.54 -7.10 63.88
CA PRO A 2 11.25 -5.98 63.26
C PRO A 2 12.11 -5.23 64.28
N LEU A 3 13.30 -4.79 63.91
CA LEU A 3 14.16 -3.80 64.59
C LEU A 3 15.01 -3.16 63.47
N LEU A 4 14.89 -1.86 63.11
CA LEU A 4 15.45 -0.65 63.78
C LEU A 4 16.97 -0.81 64.02
N ALA A 5 17.92 0.08 63.69
CA ALA A 5 17.98 1.52 63.37
C ALA A 5 19.37 1.81 62.71
N LEU A 6 19.56 2.79 61.82
CA LEU A 6 20.19 4.13 62.07
C LEU A 6 21.34 4.08 63.13
N THR A 7 22.60 4.46 62.90
CA THR A 7 23.12 5.81 62.56
C THR A 7 24.68 5.83 62.63
N GLN A 8 25.25 6.97 62.18
CA GLN A 8 26.55 7.59 62.51
C GLN A 8 27.76 7.26 61.60
N HIS A 9 28.22 8.17 60.72
CA HIS A 9 29.00 9.41 60.93
C HIS A 9 30.38 9.19 61.57
N GLN A 10 31.44 9.22 60.74
CA GLN A 10 32.51 10.25 60.70
C GLN A 10 33.89 9.70 60.28
N PHE A 11 34.69 10.62 59.70
CA PHE A 11 36.14 10.59 59.44
C PHE A 11 36.60 9.59 58.35
N THR A 12 37.35 9.97 57.31
CA THR A 12 38.46 10.93 57.26
C THR A 12 38.74 11.28 55.80
N GLN A 13 39.01 12.55 55.50
CA GLN A 13 39.68 12.93 54.26
C GLN A 13 41.15 12.52 54.31
N LEU A 14 41.70 12.03 53.19
CA LEU A 14 43.12 12.20 52.87
C LEU A 14 43.29 12.22 51.34
N PHE A 15 43.74 13.37 50.87
CA PHE A 15 44.23 13.65 49.52
C PHE A 15 45.25 12.61 49.05
N LYS A 16 45.19 12.23 47.77
CA LYS A 16 46.39 12.05 46.93
C LYS A 16 46.07 12.30 45.46
N ALA A 17 46.86 13.21 44.89
CA ALA A 17 46.89 13.64 43.51
C ALA A 17 47.35 12.54 42.55
N GLY A 18 47.01 12.67 41.27
CA GLY A 18 47.78 12.03 40.20
C GLY A 18 47.03 11.85 38.87
N CYS A 19 47.46 12.60 37.86
CA CYS A 19 47.34 12.34 36.42
C CYS A 19 46.01 12.67 35.72
N ILE A 20 45.86 13.95 35.36
CA ILE A 20 45.09 14.37 34.18
C ILE A 20 45.97 14.11 32.95
N ALA A 21 45.62 13.08 32.16
CA ALA A 21 46.16 12.89 30.83
C ALA A 21 45.34 13.74 29.85
N ALA A 22 45.93 14.83 29.37
CA ALA A 22 45.38 15.61 28.27
C ALA A 22 45.56 14.82 26.97
N ALA A 23 44.50 14.16 26.51
CA ALA A 23 44.44 13.58 25.18
C ALA A 23 44.16 14.71 24.17
N LEU A 24 45.21 15.14 23.47
CA LEU A 24 45.11 15.91 22.23
C LEU A 24 44.35 15.06 21.19
N SER A 25 43.05 15.36 21.02
CA SER A 25 42.29 14.87 19.88
C SER A 25 42.65 15.72 18.67
N LEU A 26 43.42 15.11 17.76
CA LEU A 26 43.64 15.61 16.41
C LEU A 26 42.28 15.84 15.73
N GLY A 27 42.02 17.09 15.36
CA GLY A 27 40.86 17.48 14.58
C GLY A 27 40.89 16.76 13.23
N GLY A 28 40.07 15.72 13.11
CA GLY A 28 39.70 15.15 11.81
C GLY A 28 38.92 16.20 11.04
N VAL A 29 39.54 16.77 10.02
CA VAL A 29 38.85 17.56 9.00
C VAL A 29 37.82 16.64 8.35
N GLN A 30 36.55 16.79 8.73
CA GLN A 30 35.45 16.24 7.95
C GLN A 30 35.46 17.00 6.62
N VAL A 31 36.12 16.42 5.62
CA VAL A 31 35.99 16.86 4.24
C VAL A 31 34.53 16.64 3.88
N ALA A 32 33.77 17.74 3.86
CA ALA A 32 32.42 17.75 3.32
C ALA A 32 32.53 17.30 1.87
N HIS A 33 32.19 16.03 1.59
CA HIS A 33 32.03 15.59 0.21
C HIS A 33 30.91 16.44 -0.39
N ALA A 34 31.28 17.34 -1.31
CA ALA A 34 30.33 18.10 -2.10
C ALA A 34 29.30 17.12 -2.68
N GLN A 35 28.03 17.35 -2.38
CA GLN A 35 26.95 16.50 -2.85
C GLN A 35 26.91 16.58 -4.38
N ARG A 36 27.17 15.46 -5.06
CA ARG A 36 27.14 15.36 -6.52
C ARG A 36 25.78 15.82 -7.04
N THR A 37 25.78 16.56 -8.14
CA THR A 37 24.57 16.88 -8.91
C THR A 37 23.90 15.60 -9.42
N ILE A 38 22.61 15.67 -9.76
CA ILE A 38 21.87 14.50 -10.30
C ILE A 38 22.55 13.97 -11.59
N ALA A 39 23.05 14.86 -12.44
CA ALA A 39 23.77 14.48 -13.65
C ALA A 39 25.08 13.72 -13.34
N GLU A 40 25.86 14.19 -12.38
CA GLU A 40 27.08 13.50 -11.95
C GLU A 40 26.78 12.13 -11.32
N GLN A 41 25.71 12.03 -10.53
CA GLN A 41 25.24 10.75 -9.98
C GLN A 41 24.83 9.79 -11.08
N PHE A 42 24.11 10.24 -12.10
CA PHE A 42 23.72 9.42 -13.25
C PHE A 42 24.93 8.94 -14.06
N ILE A 43 25.87 9.83 -14.40
CA ILE A 43 27.10 9.48 -15.11
C ILE A 43 27.91 8.45 -14.30
N GLN A 44 28.00 8.61 -12.98
CA GLN A 44 28.68 7.63 -12.15
C GLN A 44 27.96 6.27 -12.17
N ASP A 45 26.64 6.24 -11.99
CA ASP A 45 25.90 4.97 -12.00
C ASP A 45 25.98 4.26 -13.35
N MET A 46 26.05 4.99 -14.46
CA MET A 46 26.33 4.40 -15.77
C MET A 46 27.73 3.77 -15.83
N LYS A 47 28.76 4.46 -15.33
CA LYS A 47 30.14 3.94 -15.27
C LYS A 47 30.25 2.72 -14.38
N ASP A 48 29.51 2.71 -13.28
CA ASP A 48 29.50 1.62 -12.30
C ASP A 48 28.61 0.44 -12.72
N GLY A 49 27.89 0.53 -13.86
CA GLY A 49 26.94 -0.50 -14.28
C GLY A 49 25.73 -0.66 -13.34
N LYS A 50 25.38 0.40 -12.58
CA LYS A 50 24.29 0.41 -11.60
C LYS A 50 22.92 0.76 -12.20
N ILE A 51 22.91 1.27 -13.44
CA ILE A 51 21.67 1.48 -14.19
C ILE A 51 21.22 0.12 -14.70
N SER A 52 20.03 -0.31 -14.25
CA SER A 52 19.42 -1.55 -14.69
C SER A 52 19.13 -1.50 -16.19
N GLU A 53 19.16 -2.64 -16.88
CA GLU A 53 18.76 -2.71 -18.29
C GLU A 53 17.31 -2.24 -18.47
N ALA A 54 17.00 -1.68 -19.64
CA ALA A 54 15.65 -1.25 -19.97
C ALA A 54 14.68 -2.44 -19.85
N GLY A 55 13.62 -2.26 -19.08
CA GLY A 55 12.67 -3.32 -18.72
C GLY A 55 11.23 -2.84 -18.77
N ALA A 56 10.52 -2.94 -17.63
CA ALA A 56 9.12 -2.56 -17.49
C ALA A 56 8.84 -1.10 -17.90
N ASP A 57 7.58 -0.79 -18.19
CA ASP A 57 7.13 0.52 -18.69
C ASP A 57 7.50 1.70 -17.77
N ASP A 58 7.74 1.46 -16.47
CA ASP A 58 8.15 2.48 -15.51
C ASP A 58 9.66 2.55 -15.23
N HIS A 59 10.49 1.82 -15.99
CA HIS A 59 11.95 1.75 -15.78
C HIS A 59 12.62 3.12 -15.69
N VAL A 60 12.32 4.02 -16.64
CA VAL A 60 12.89 5.38 -16.65
C VAL A 60 12.49 6.15 -15.39
N VAL A 61 11.25 6.00 -14.93
CA VAL A 61 10.76 6.62 -13.69
C VAL A 61 11.52 6.07 -12.50
N GLN A 62 11.68 4.74 -12.41
CA GLN A 62 12.42 4.12 -11.30
C GLN A 62 13.88 4.58 -11.25
N GLU A 63 14.60 4.49 -12.37
CA GLU A 63 16.03 4.77 -12.44
C GLU A 63 16.36 6.25 -12.28
N LEU A 64 15.62 7.13 -12.98
CA LEU A 64 15.99 8.54 -13.09
C LEU A 64 15.25 9.44 -12.11
N ILE A 65 14.05 9.06 -11.68
CA ILE A 65 13.22 9.89 -10.78
C ILE A 65 13.25 9.35 -9.36
N ILE A 66 12.86 8.09 -9.17
CA ILE A 66 12.68 7.49 -7.83
C ILE A 66 14.01 7.27 -7.13
N LYS A 67 14.97 6.58 -7.76
CA LYS A 67 16.30 6.34 -7.17
C LYS A 67 17.06 7.63 -6.84
N ARG A 68 16.73 8.72 -7.53
CA ARG A 68 17.34 10.05 -7.33
C ARG A 68 16.56 10.95 -6.39
N SER A 69 15.41 10.48 -5.87
CA SER A 69 14.54 11.26 -4.99
C SER A 69 14.23 12.65 -5.56
N ILE A 70 13.97 12.74 -6.88
CA ILE A 70 13.60 14.01 -7.51
C ILE A 70 12.28 14.49 -6.87
N PRO A 71 12.23 15.73 -6.37
CA PRO A 71 10.99 16.29 -5.81
C PRO A 71 9.88 16.30 -6.86
N ILE A 72 8.73 15.71 -6.52
CA ILE A 72 7.53 15.74 -7.34
C ILE A 72 6.69 16.93 -6.88
N THR A 73 6.38 17.85 -7.78
CA THR A 73 5.58 19.05 -7.48
C THR A 73 4.10 18.74 -7.45
N TYR A 74 3.33 19.52 -6.69
CA TYR A 74 1.88 19.39 -6.70
C TYR A 74 1.30 19.72 -8.08
N ASP A 75 1.86 20.67 -8.83
CA ASP A 75 1.38 21.01 -10.18
C ASP A 75 1.31 19.79 -11.11
N TYR A 76 2.29 18.88 -11.02
CA TYR A 76 2.25 17.64 -11.79
C TYR A 76 1.12 16.72 -11.31
N ILE A 77 0.92 16.61 -10.00
CA ILE A 77 -0.16 15.80 -9.42
C ILE A 77 -1.54 16.37 -9.78
N ASP A 78 -1.71 17.69 -9.74
CA ASP A 78 -2.91 18.39 -10.14
C ASP A 78 -3.24 18.11 -11.62
N MET A 79 -2.24 18.21 -12.50
CA MET A 79 -2.38 17.83 -13.90
C MET A 79 -2.85 16.39 -14.05
N LEU A 80 -2.26 15.43 -13.31
CA LEU A 80 -2.67 14.03 -13.39
C LEU A 80 -4.15 13.83 -12.98
N MET A 81 -4.63 14.50 -11.93
CA MET A 81 -6.02 14.36 -11.48
C MET A 81 -7.03 14.95 -12.48
N ASN A 82 -6.61 15.97 -13.24
CA ASN A 82 -7.44 16.67 -14.22
C ASN A 82 -7.32 16.13 -15.66
N THR A 83 -6.41 15.18 -15.91
CA THR A 83 -6.14 14.67 -17.27
C THR A 83 -6.82 13.30 -17.49
N PRO A 84 -7.68 13.14 -18.51
CA PRO A 84 -8.17 11.84 -18.92
C PRO A 84 -7.02 10.90 -19.28
N ASN A 85 -7.19 9.60 -19.01
CA ASN A 85 -6.19 8.56 -19.26
C ASN A 85 -4.88 8.65 -18.44
N ALA A 86 -4.78 9.54 -17.45
CA ALA A 86 -3.54 9.75 -16.69
C ALA A 86 -3.01 8.51 -15.96
N PHE A 87 -3.89 7.57 -15.61
CA PHE A 87 -3.54 6.33 -14.89
C PHE A 87 -4.02 5.07 -15.65
N GLY A 88 -4.21 5.20 -16.97
CA GLY A 88 -4.86 4.22 -17.83
C GLY A 88 -6.21 4.73 -18.36
N PRO A 89 -6.80 4.08 -19.39
CA PRO A 89 -7.96 4.58 -20.12
C PRO A 89 -9.16 4.97 -19.24
N GLY A 90 -9.68 6.17 -19.43
CA GLY A 90 -10.91 6.67 -18.80
C GLY A 90 -10.92 8.17 -18.53
N VAL A 91 -11.99 8.64 -17.89
CA VAL A 91 -12.21 10.06 -17.58
C VAL A 91 -11.24 10.58 -16.51
N ALA A 92 -10.99 11.90 -16.54
CA ALA A 92 -10.23 12.56 -15.47
C ALA A 92 -10.90 12.38 -14.10
N CYS A 93 -10.11 12.26 -13.05
CA CYS A 93 -10.58 11.99 -11.70
C CYS A 93 -11.50 13.12 -11.19
N THR A 94 -11.14 14.37 -11.49
CA THR A 94 -11.88 15.57 -11.04
C THR A 94 -13.25 15.74 -11.69
N VAL A 95 -13.58 14.99 -12.76
CA VAL A 95 -14.94 14.98 -13.31
C VAL A 95 -15.93 14.45 -12.25
N CYS A 96 -15.52 13.41 -11.51
CA CYS A 96 -16.35 12.76 -10.50
C CYS A 96 -15.99 13.18 -9.06
N HIS A 97 -14.78 13.71 -8.85
CA HIS A 97 -14.20 13.99 -7.55
C HIS A 97 -13.60 15.41 -7.47
N ASN A 98 -14.42 16.45 -7.39
CA ASN A 98 -13.99 17.87 -7.40
C ASN A 98 -14.54 18.70 -6.22
N SER A 99 -15.15 18.05 -5.24
CA SER A 99 -15.80 18.77 -4.14
C SER A 99 -15.87 17.93 -2.88
N ASN A 100 -15.80 18.60 -1.74
CA ASN A 100 -16.11 18.01 -0.44
C ASN A 100 -17.62 17.96 -0.15
N ASP A 101 -18.45 18.42 -1.09
CA ASP A 101 -19.91 18.30 -1.03
C ASP A 101 -20.34 16.95 -1.64
N PRO A 102 -20.87 16.00 -0.84
CA PRO A 102 -21.27 14.68 -1.34
C PRO A 102 -22.45 14.71 -2.30
N SER A 103 -23.17 15.84 -2.42
CA SER A 103 -24.22 16.01 -3.44
C SER A 103 -23.66 16.33 -4.83
N LYS A 104 -22.38 16.71 -4.92
CA LYS A 104 -21.70 17.15 -6.16
C LYS A 104 -20.53 16.26 -6.55
N SER A 105 -19.99 15.52 -5.60
CA SER A 105 -18.83 14.65 -5.78
C SER A 105 -19.04 13.32 -5.07
N TYR A 106 -18.72 12.23 -5.75
CA TYR A 106 -18.81 10.90 -5.14
C TYR A 106 -17.91 10.83 -3.90
N ARG A 107 -18.49 10.37 -2.79
CA ARG A 107 -17.84 10.28 -1.46
C ARG A 107 -17.49 11.63 -0.84
N GLY A 108 -17.99 12.74 -1.39
CA GLY A 108 -17.53 14.09 -1.04
C GLY A 108 -16.01 14.17 -1.10
N LEU A 109 -15.41 13.54 -2.12
CA LEU A 109 -13.97 13.48 -2.31
C LEU A 109 -13.57 14.59 -3.28
N ASP A 110 -12.61 15.42 -2.90
CA ASP A 110 -12.07 16.46 -3.76
C ASP A 110 -10.65 16.10 -4.19
N LEU A 111 -10.46 15.73 -5.45
CA LEU A 111 -9.15 15.48 -6.06
C LEU A 111 -8.63 16.67 -6.87
N SER A 112 -9.34 17.81 -6.85
CA SER A 112 -8.98 19.01 -7.60
C SER A 112 -8.09 19.99 -6.83
N THR A 113 -7.83 19.70 -5.55
CA THR A 113 -6.97 20.53 -4.70
C THR A 113 -6.06 19.64 -3.85
N CYS A 114 -4.82 20.07 -3.59
CA CYS A 114 -3.89 19.34 -2.71
C CYS A 114 -4.52 19.04 -1.33
N LYS A 115 -5.17 20.05 -0.74
CA LYS A 115 -5.86 19.91 0.55
C LYS A 115 -7.03 18.92 0.47
N GLY A 116 -7.78 18.92 -0.64
CA GLY A 116 -8.85 17.96 -0.89
C GLY A 116 -8.32 16.52 -0.95
N ILE A 117 -7.25 16.31 -1.72
CA ILE A 117 -6.61 15.00 -1.90
C ILE A 117 -6.16 14.44 -0.54
N ILE A 118 -5.47 15.27 0.27
CA ILE A 118 -5.00 14.89 1.62
C ILE A 118 -6.19 14.62 2.57
N LYS A 119 -7.24 15.44 2.51
CA LYS A 119 -8.42 15.29 3.37
C LYS A 119 -9.18 13.99 3.07
N GLY A 120 -9.19 13.55 1.82
CA GLY A 120 -9.82 12.32 1.37
C GLY A 120 -11.36 12.40 1.35
N SER A 121 -12.01 11.25 1.55
CA SER A 121 -13.47 11.16 1.51
C SER A 121 -14.12 11.80 2.73
N THR A 122 -15.07 12.71 2.51
CA THR A 122 -15.75 13.43 3.59
C THR A 122 -17.18 12.96 3.87
N GLU A 123 -17.77 12.17 2.97
CA GLU A 123 -19.00 11.44 3.22
C GLU A 123 -18.76 10.29 4.21
N LYS A 124 -19.72 9.99 5.10
CA LYS A 124 -19.59 8.87 6.05
C LYS A 124 -19.53 7.51 5.31
N PRO A 125 -18.74 6.53 5.78
CA PRO A 125 -17.62 6.72 6.71
C PRO A 125 -16.51 7.58 6.08
N LYS A 126 -16.07 8.60 6.82
CA LYS A 126 -14.97 9.49 6.42
C LYS A 126 -13.67 8.71 6.47
N ARG A 127 -12.80 8.91 5.49
CA ARG A 127 -11.50 8.23 5.44
C ARG A 127 -10.49 9.01 4.62
N ALA A 128 -9.26 9.04 5.12
CA ALA A 128 -8.12 9.47 4.34
C ALA A 128 -7.88 8.50 3.18
N LEU A 129 -7.30 9.02 2.11
CA LEU A 129 -6.93 8.23 0.94
C LEU A 129 -5.53 7.62 1.04
N PHE A 130 -4.68 8.22 1.87
CA PHE A 130 -3.31 7.83 2.19
C PHE A 130 -2.82 8.62 3.40
N THR A 131 -1.63 8.27 3.91
CA THR A 131 -0.92 9.08 4.91
C THR A 131 0.31 9.76 4.28
N PRO A 132 0.44 11.10 4.35
CA PRO A 132 1.63 11.80 3.86
C PRO A 132 2.91 11.29 4.52
N GLY A 133 3.96 11.06 3.72
CA GLY A 133 5.27 10.62 4.20
C GLY A 133 5.42 9.10 4.40
N THR A 134 4.37 8.31 4.15
CA THR A 134 4.41 6.84 4.27
C THR A 134 4.37 6.17 2.91
N ASP A 135 4.65 4.86 2.85
CA ASP A 135 4.46 4.10 1.62
C ASP A 135 2.97 3.86 1.34
N PRO A 136 2.39 4.46 0.28
CA PRO A 136 0.96 4.38 0.03
C PRO A 136 0.58 3.12 -0.74
N LYS A 137 1.50 2.17 -1.00
CA LYS A 137 1.22 0.97 -1.81
C LYS A 137 -0.05 0.21 -1.40
N ARG A 138 -0.37 0.25 -0.10
CA ARG A 138 -1.57 -0.38 0.47
C ARG A 138 -2.67 0.60 0.83
N ASP A 139 -2.49 1.89 0.61
CA ASP A 139 -3.48 2.92 0.95
C ASP A 139 -4.62 2.96 -0.09
N PRO A 140 -5.83 3.40 0.30
CA PRO A 140 -7.01 3.41 -0.57
C PRO A 140 -6.80 4.03 -1.96
N LEU A 141 -6.07 5.14 -2.08
CA LEU A 141 -5.82 5.78 -3.38
C LEU A 141 -5.10 4.84 -4.35
N ILE A 142 -3.99 4.25 -3.89
CA ILE A 142 -3.16 3.41 -4.74
C ILE A 142 -3.83 2.05 -4.99
N ARG A 143 -4.55 1.49 -4.00
CA ARG A 143 -5.35 0.29 -4.24
C ARG A 143 -6.40 0.53 -5.33
N ARG A 144 -7.11 1.66 -5.29
CA ARG A 144 -8.10 2.01 -6.32
C ARG A 144 -7.49 2.16 -7.71
N LEU A 145 -6.22 2.57 -7.84
CA LEU A 145 -5.56 2.66 -9.15
C LEU A 145 -4.98 1.32 -9.63
N ARG A 146 -4.53 0.45 -8.71
CA ARG A 146 -3.73 -0.76 -9.05
C ARG A 146 -4.49 -2.08 -8.95
N ASN A 147 -5.49 -2.18 -8.08
CA ASN A 147 -6.14 -3.44 -7.77
C ASN A 147 -7.41 -3.60 -8.59
N ASN A 148 -7.43 -4.61 -9.45
CA ASN A 148 -8.64 -5.02 -10.13
C ASN A 148 -9.65 -5.60 -9.12
N ARG A 149 -10.92 -5.25 -9.28
CA ARG A 149 -12.00 -5.91 -8.55
C ARG A 149 -12.03 -7.41 -8.88
N MET A 150 -12.39 -8.22 -7.90
CA MET A 150 -12.59 -9.65 -8.04
C MET A 150 -14.09 -10.01 -7.91
N PRO A 151 -14.56 -11.06 -8.61
CA PRO A 151 -13.84 -11.83 -9.63
C PRO A 151 -13.39 -10.98 -10.83
N LEU A 152 -12.24 -11.33 -11.42
CA LEU A 152 -11.59 -10.51 -12.45
C LEU A 152 -12.54 -10.27 -13.63
N GLY A 153 -12.70 -9.01 -14.03
CA GLY A 153 -13.58 -8.62 -15.15
C GLY A 153 -15.03 -8.34 -14.76
N LEU A 154 -15.40 -8.48 -13.48
CA LEU A 154 -16.71 -8.02 -13.00
C LEU A 154 -16.86 -6.50 -13.16
N GLY A 155 -17.95 -6.07 -13.79
CA GLY A 155 -18.26 -4.67 -14.03
C GLY A 155 -18.52 -3.86 -12.76
N PHE A 156 -18.34 -2.53 -12.84
CA PHE A 156 -18.44 -1.64 -11.69
C PHE A 156 -19.88 -1.43 -11.21
N GLU A 157 -20.85 -1.69 -12.09
CA GLU A 157 -22.29 -1.64 -11.86
C GLU A 157 -22.79 -2.77 -10.95
N ALA A 158 -22.03 -3.87 -10.83
CA ALA A 158 -22.38 -4.96 -9.93
C ALA A 158 -22.27 -4.52 -8.47
N SER A 159 -23.31 -4.76 -7.68
CA SER A 159 -23.33 -4.41 -6.25
C SER A 159 -22.21 -5.10 -5.46
N THR A 160 -21.57 -4.36 -4.56
CA THR A 160 -20.59 -4.87 -3.58
C THR A 160 -21.23 -5.16 -2.22
N PHE A 161 -22.56 -5.04 -2.11
CA PHE A 161 -23.35 -5.20 -0.89
C PHE A 161 -24.41 -6.29 -1.04
N THR A 162 -24.05 -7.41 -1.66
CA THR A 162 -24.93 -8.59 -1.73
C THR A 162 -24.80 -9.45 -0.46
N PRO A 163 -25.75 -10.36 -0.16
CA PRO A 163 -25.62 -11.29 0.96
C PRO A 163 -24.28 -12.04 0.98
N ASN A 164 -23.79 -12.50 -0.18
CA ASN A 164 -22.52 -13.22 -0.29
C ASN A 164 -21.30 -12.32 0.04
N HIS A 165 -21.30 -11.06 -0.39
CA HIS A 165 -20.26 -10.10 0.00
C HIS A 165 -20.26 -9.87 1.51
N MET A 166 -21.45 -9.72 2.10
CA MET A 166 -21.59 -9.47 3.54
C MET A 166 -21.24 -10.70 4.37
N LEU A 167 -21.50 -11.91 3.90
CA LEU A 167 -21.06 -13.16 4.55
C LEU A 167 -19.54 -13.22 4.66
N VAL A 168 -18.81 -12.97 3.58
CA VAL A 168 -17.33 -12.94 3.61
C VAL A 168 -16.84 -11.85 4.54
N LYS A 169 -17.41 -10.64 4.45
CA LYS A 169 -17.03 -9.51 5.31
C LYS A 169 -17.24 -9.84 6.79
N GLN A 170 -18.38 -10.42 7.13
CA GLN A 170 -18.75 -10.75 8.50
C GLN A 170 -17.87 -11.87 9.05
N TRP A 171 -17.63 -12.93 8.28
CA TRP A 171 -16.72 -14.00 8.67
C TRP A 171 -15.31 -13.48 8.99
N ILE A 172 -14.79 -12.54 8.18
CA ILE A 172 -13.51 -11.89 8.49
C ILE A 172 -13.60 -11.11 9.81
N ALA A 173 -14.65 -10.31 9.99
CA ALA A 173 -14.86 -9.53 11.21
C ALA A 173 -14.97 -10.42 12.47
N ASP A 174 -15.52 -11.62 12.34
CA ASP A 174 -15.67 -12.60 13.43
C ASP A 174 -14.38 -13.41 13.71
N GLY A 175 -13.27 -13.03 13.08
CA GLY A 175 -11.95 -13.62 13.31
C GLY A 175 -11.59 -14.73 12.33
N ALA A 176 -12.28 -14.83 11.20
CA ALA A 176 -11.95 -15.74 10.10
C ALA A 176 -11.76 -17.21 10.53
N LYS A 177 -12.62 -17.71 11.42
CA LYS A 177 -12.49 -19.03 12.03
C LYS A 177 -12.76 -20.15 11.01
N ASN A 178 -12.15 -21.32 11.24
CA ASN A 178 -12.45 -22.54 10.50
C ASN A 178 -13.52 -23.34 11.24
N ASP A 179 -14.76 -22.89 11.15
CA ASP A 179 -15.91 -23.51 11.82
C ASP A 179 -16.96 -23.99 10.82
N GLU A 180 -18.07 -24.51 11.32
CA GLU A 180 -19.16 -25.02 10.50
C GLU A 180 -19.75 -23.93 9.59
N HIS A 181 -19.88 -22.71 10.10
CA HIS A 181 -20.35 -21.56 9.32
C HIS A 181 -19.42 -21.26 8.14
N PHE A 182 -18.11 -21.21 8.37
CA PHE A 182 -17.14 -21.04 7.29
C PHE A 182 -17.26 -22.15 6.24
N ASN A 183 -17.27 -23.41 6.67
CA ASN A 183 -17.26 -24.54 5.73
C ASN A 183 -18.55 -24.67 4.93
N LYS A 184 -19.70 -24.28 5.49
CA LYS A 184 -21.01 -24.39 4.83
C LYS A 184 -21.41 -23.15 4.04
N ASP A 185 -21.11 -21.96 4.56
CA ASP A 185 -21.69 -20.72 4.04
C ASP A 185 -20.68 -19.80 3.34
N VAL A 186 -19.39 -19.89 3.71
CA VAL A 186 -18.36 -18.96 3.20
C VAL A 186 -17.46 -19.62 2.16
N LEU A 187 -16.85 -20.76 2.50
CA LEU A 187 -15.91 -21.46 1.62
C LEU A 187 -16.52 -21.80 0.25
N PRO A 188 -17.77 -22.30 0.15
CA PRO A 188 -18.37 -22.61 -1.15
C PRO A 188 -18.51 -21.39 -2.08
N LEU A 189 -18.56 -20.17 -1.55
CA LEU A 189 -18.66 -18.96 -2.37
C LEU A 189 -17.42 -18.76 -3.25
N PHE A 190 -16.25 -19.25 -2.84
CA PHE A 190 -15.01 -19.15 -3.62
C PHE A 190 -14.95 -20.17 -4.77
N SER A 191 -15.69 -21.28 -4.67
CA SER A 191 -15.73 -22.34 -5.70
C SER A 191 -16.99 -22.30 -6.56
N GLN A 192 -17.95 -21.44 -6.25
CA GLN A 192 -19.20 -21.30 -6.99
C GLN A 192 -19.11 -20.16 -8.02
N ALA A 193 -19.38 -20.49 -9.29
CA ALA A 193 -19.57 -19.49 -10.33
C ALA A 193 -20.78 -18.60 -10.02
N ASN A 194 -20.70 -17.34 -10.43
CA ASN A 194 -21.72 -16.31 -10.17
C ASN A 194 -21.95 -15.93 -8.70
N ALA A 195 -21.12 -16.37 -7.75
CA ALA A 195 -21.32 -16.06 -6.33
C ALA A 195 -21.28 -14.55 -6.02
N PHE A 196 -20.50 -13.78 -6.78
CA PHE A 196 -20.28 -12.35 -6.54
C PHE A 196 -20.74 -11.44 -7.70
N GLY A 197 -21.28 -12.00 -8.79
CA GLY A 197 -21.75 -11.26 -9.95
C GLY A 197 -22.30 -12.20 -11.03
N HIS A 198 -23.09 -11.69 -11.96
CA HIS A 198 -23.59 -12.51 -13.06
C HIS A 198 -22.49 -12.78 -14.09
N ASN A 199 -22.47 -13.99 -14.67
CA ASN A 199 -21.49 -14.48 -15.64
C ASN A 199 -20.03 -14.37 -15.17
N THR A 200 -19.77 -14.55 -13.88
CA THR A 200 -18.41 -14.55 -13.33
C THR A 200 -17.91 -15.96 -13.03
N PRO A 201 -16.62 -16.26 -13.28
CA PRO A 201 -16.05 -17.53 -12.86
C PRO A 201 -16.00 -17.65 -11.33
N ALA A 202 -15.87 -18.89 -10.85
CA ALA A 202 -15.49 -19.15 -9.47
C ALA A 202 -14.06 -18.63 -9.20
N CYS A 203 -13.78 -18.18 -7.98
CA CYS A 203 -12.46 -17.70 -7.60
C CYS A 203 -11.39 -18.81 -7.74
N THR A 204 -11.76 -20.05 -7.42
CA THR A 204 -10.89 -21.22 -7.56
C THR A 204 -10.62 -21.61 -9.01
N ALA A 205 -11.23 -20.98 -10.02
CA ALA A 205 -10.81 -21.17 -11.41
C ALA A 205 -9.41 -20.60 -11.69
N CYS A 206 -8.96 -19.63 -10.87
CA CYS A 206 -7.67 -18.97 -10.99
C CYS A 206 -6.81 -19.10 -9.72
N HIS A 207 -7.41 -19.43 -8.57
CA HIS A 207 -6.74 -19.49 -7.27
C HIS A 207 -6.98 -20.84 -6.57
N MET A 208 -6.29 -21.89 -7.01
CA MET A 208 -6.56 -23.29 -6.64
C MET A 208 -5.39 -24.00 -5.94
N SER A 209 -4.20 -23.40 -5.92
CA SER A 209 -2.97 -24.00 -5.41
C SER A 209 -1.95 -22.92 -5.03
N ASN A 210 -0.90 -23.30 -4.32
CA ASN A 210 0.19 -22.40 -3.95
C ASN A 210 1.39 -22.46 -4.91
N GLN A 211 1.13 -22.70 -6.20
CA GLN A 211 2.16 -22.79 -7.23
C GLN A 211 1.79 -21.93 -8.44
N GLU A 212 2.75 -21.15 -8.91
CA GLU A 212 2.70 -20.46 -10.19
C GLU A 212 3.55 -21.21 -11.24
N PRO A 213 3.04 -21.41 -12.46
CA PRO A 213 1.63 -21.57 -12.85
C PRO A 213 1.02 -22.89 -12.29
N PRO A 214 -0.33 -23.04 -12.20
CA PRO A 214 -1.37 -22.23 -12.85
C PRO A 214 -2.12 -21.24 -11.93
N SER A 215 -1.84 -21.22 -10.62
CA SER A 215 -2.59 -20.35 -9.70
C SER A 215 -1.98 -18.98 -9.60
N PHE A 216 -2.73 -17.94 -9.97
CA PHE A 216 -2.24 -16.56 -9.92
C PHE A 216 -1.90 -16.14 -8.49
N HIS A 217 -0.75 -15.50 -8.34
CA HIS A 217 -0.14 -15.09 -7.09
C HIS A 217 0.01 -16.24 -6.10
N GLU A 218 0.12 -17.48 -6.56
CA GLU A 218 0.27 -18.68 -5.71
C GLU A 218 -0.81 -18.73 -4.61
N LEU A 219 -1.99 -18.18 -4.90
CA LEU A 219 -3.08 -18.05 -3.95
C LEU A 219 -4.00 -19.26 -4.08
N ASN A 220 -4.34 -19.88 -2.96
CA ASN A 220 -5.25 -21.00 -2.89
C ASN A 220 -6.52 -20.64 -2.10
N LEU A 221 -7.66 -20.52 -2.78
CA LEU A 221 -8.95 -20.21 -2.15
C LEU A 221 -9.85 -21.45 -1.94
N SER A 222 -9.32 -22.66 -2.14
CA SER A 222 -10.10 -23.91 -2.04
C SER A 222 -10.24 -24.46 -0.62
N SER A 223 -9.51 -23.92 0.35
CA SER A 223 -9.54 -24.37 1.75
C SER A 223 -9.25 -23.23 2.71
N HIS A 224 -9.66 -23.37 3.98
CA HIS A 224 -9.33 -22.41 5.03
C HIS A 224 -7.82 -22.17 5.14
N ALA A 225 -7.03 -23.25 5.20
CA ALA A 225 -5.58 -23.16 5.34
C ALA A 225 -4.94 -22.43 4.16
N GLY A 226 -5.40 -22.67 2.93
CA GLY A 226 -4.93 -21.95 1.74
C GLY A 226 -5.24 -20.45 1.79
N ILE A 227 -6.47 -20.10 2.18
CA ILE A 227 -6.91 -18.70 2.30
C ILE A 227 -6.08 -17.97 3.36
N MET A 228 -5.84 -18.62 4.51
CA MET A 228 -5.08 -18.04 5.63
C MET A 228 -3.57 -18.01 5.41
N LEU A 229 -3.04 -18.90 4.56
CA LEU A 229 -1.66 -18.85 4.10
C LEU A 229 -1.42 -17.54 3.33
N GLY A 230 -2.28 -17.25 2.35
CA GLY A 230 -2.20 -16.07 1.51
C GLY A 230 -1.55 -16.33 0.15
N ALA A 231 -0.97 -15.29 -0.41
CA ALA A 231 -0.40 -15.27 -1.76
C ALA A 231 1.14 -15.16 -1.73
N ASP A 232 1.80 -15.45 -2.86
CA ASP A 232 3.25 -15.35 -3.08
C ASP A 232 4.11 -16.17 -2.10
N SER A 233 3.57 -17.27 -1.56
CA SER A 233 4.22 -18.08 -0.51
C SER A 233 5.44 -18.90 -0.97
N VAL A 234 5.56 -19.21 -2.25
CA VAL A 234 6.71 -19.86 -2.87
C VAL A 234 7.71 -18.80 -3.31
N ALA A 235 7.30 -17.82 -4.12
CA ALA A 235 8.20 -16.78 -4.64
C ALA A 235 8.87 -15.92 -3.56
N LYS A 236 8.14 -15.57 -2.48
CA LYS A 236 8.68 -14.75 -1.37
C LYS A 236 9.04 -15.57 -0.13
N GLY A 237 8.65 -16.86 -0.11
CA GLY A 237 8.70 -17.72 1.07
C GLY A 237 7.46 -17.59 1.95
N VAL A 238 7.11 -18.68 2.63
CA VAL A 238 5.85 -18.85 3.40
C VAL A 238 5.69 -17.76 4.47
N ASP A 239 6.76 -17.41 5.17
CA ASP A 239 6.73 -16.40 6.25
C ASP A 239 6.57 -14.96 5.73
N LYS A 240 6.83 -14.73 4.43
CA LYS A 240 6.68 -13.43 3.75
C LYS A 240 5.51 -13.42 2.78
N ALA A 241 4.68 -14.46 2.80
CA ALA A 241 3.46 -14.53 2.02
C ALA A 241 2.58 -13.31 2.27
N THR A 242 1.99 -12.79 1.20
CA THR A 242 1.03 -11.69 1.29
C THR A 242 -0.24 -12.21 1.95
N LYS A 243 -0.46 -11.84 3.22
CA LYS A 243 -1.72 -12.17 3.91
C LYS A 243 -2.90 -11.50 3.21
N VAL A 244 -3.88 -12.32 2.82
CA VAL A 244 -5.09 -11.85 2.13
C VAL A 244 -6.30 -11.74 3.07
N ILE A 245 -6.24 -12.38 4.23
CA ILE A 245 -7.17 -12.23 5.34
C ILE A 245 -6.41 -11.73 6.56
N ILE A 246 -6.93 -10.67 7.19
CA ILE A 246 -6.55 -10.18 8.50
C ILE A 246 -7.74 -10.45 9.43
N PRO A 247 -7.69 -11.50 10.27
CA PRO A 247 -8.77 -11.83 11.18
C PRO A 247 -9.21 -10.64 12.04
N GLY A 248 -10.51 -10.39 12.10
CA GLY A 248 -11.09 -9.27 12.84
C GLY A 248 -11.07 -7.92 12.10
N ASN A 249 -10.42 -7.83 10.94
CA ASN A 249 -10.26 -6.57 10.21
C ASN A 249 -10.51 -6.73 8.71
N PRO A 250 -11.78 -6.64 8.27
CA PRO A 250 -12.13 -6.72 6.85
C PRO A 250 -11.49 -5.61 6.03
N ASP A 251 -11.40 -4.39 6.55
CA ASP A 251 -10.91 -3.23 5.79
C ASP A 251 -9.43 -3.32 5.43
N ASP A 252 -8.65 -4.09 6.20
CA ASP A 252 -7.24 -4.43 5.90
C ASP A 252 -7.05 -5.79 5.20
N SER A 253 -8.14 -6.53 4.96
CA SER A 253 -8.11 -7.84 4.30
C SER A 253 -8.22 -7.69 2.77
N PHE A 254 -7.20 -8.14 2.04
CA PHE A 254 -7.19 -8.03 0.57
C PHE A 254 -8.34 -8.76 -0.10
N VAL A 255 -8.84 -9.88 0.45
CA VAL A 255 -10.04 -10.54 -0.11
C VAL A 255 -11.22 -9.57 -0.11
N TRP A 256 -11.49 -8.90 1.02
CA TRP A 256 -12.58 -7.93 1.10
C TRP A 256 -12.33 -6.71 0.21
N GLN A 257 -11.11 -6.15 0.23
CA GLN A 257 -10.75 -5.03 -0.63
C GLN A 257 -10.97 -5.36 -2.10
N HIS A 258 -10.51 -6.52 -2.59
CA HIS A 258 -10.71 -6.92 -3.97
C HIS A 258 -12.18 -7.20 -4.32
N LEU A 259 -13.00 -7.71 -3.40
CA LEU A 259 -14.43 -7.89 -3.64
C LEU A 259 -15.20 -6.56 -3.70
N ALA A 260 -14.82 -5.60 -2.86
CA ALA A 260 -15.60 -4.38 -2.62
C ALA A 260 -15.06 -3.12 -3.32
N GLU A 261 -13.82 -3.16 -3.83
CA GLU A 261 -13.17 -2.00 -4.44
C GLU A 261 -13.11 -2.15 -5.97
N ASN A 262 -13.96 -1.41 -6.68
CA ASN A 262 -13.78 -1.13 -8.11
C ASN A 262 -12.46 -0.37 -8.34
N ARG A 263 -11.68 -0.82 -9.34
CA ARG A 263 -10.54 -0.09 -9.88
C ARG A 263 -11.01 1.22 -10.52
N MET A 264 -10.17 2.25 -10.44
CA MET A 264 -10.40 3.57 -11.00
C MET A 264 -9.49 3.81 -12.22
N PRO A 265 -10.00 4.54 -13.23
CA PRO A 265 -11.38 5.02 -13.37
C PRO A 265 -12.39 3.86 -13.54
N PRO A 266 -13.69 4.04 -13.21
CA PRO A 266 -14.67 2.97 -13.32
C PRO A 266 -14.74 2.40 -14.74
N GLY A 267 -14.70 1.08 -14.87
CA GLY A 267 -14.72 0.39 -16.16
C GLY A 267 -13.36 0.23 -16.85
N ILE A 268 -12.26 0.69 -16.24
CA ILE A 268 -10.91 0.41 -16.75
C ILE A 268 -10.69 -1.10 -16.89
N ALA A 269 -10.09 -1.51 -18.02
CA ALA A 269 -9.88 -2.92 -18.31
C ALA A 269 -8.86 -3.55 -17.32
N PRO A 270 -9.09 -4.80 -16.87
CA PRO A 270 -8.19 -5.44 -15.91
C PRO A 270 -6.76 -5.67 -16.42
N SER A 271 -6.58 -5.72 -17.75
CA SER A 271 -5.28 -5.86 -18.42
C SER A 271 -4.44 -4.59 -18.40
N GLU A 272 -5.02 -3.42 -18.10
CA GLU A 272 -4.29 -2.17 -18.04
C GLU A 272 -3.22 -2.21 -16.96
N ALA A 273 -2.04 -1.67 -17.27
CA ALA A 273 -0.84 -1.74 -16.44
C ALA A 273 -1.15 -1.35 -14.98
N ARG A 274 -0.88 -2.26 -14.05
CA ARG A 274 -1.05 -2.01 -12.61
C ARG A 274 0.04 -1.13 -12.04
N ASP A 275 1.19 -1.08 -12.71
CA ASP A 275 2.36 -0.30 -12.32
C ASP A 275 2.64 0.81 -13.34
N HIS A 276 1.59 1.56 -13.68
CA HIS A 276 1.69 2.71 -14.59
C HIS A 276 2.68 3.76 -14.05
N PRO A 277 3.55 4.35 -14.88
CA PRO A 277 4.55 5.34 -14.44
C PRO A 277 3.99 6.48 -13.58
N ASN A 278 2.83 7.04 -13.97
CA ASN A 278 2.17 8.10 -13.20
C ASN A 278 1.67 7.63 -11.82
N THR A 279 1.29 6.36 -11.66
CA THR A 279 0.93 5.79 -10.35
C THR A 279 2.17 5.67 -9.46
N THR A 280 3.32 5.33 -10.04
CA THR A 280 4.62 5.33 -9.36
C THR A 280 5.01 6.75 -8.91
N ILE A 281 4.87 7.75 -9.78
CA ILE A 281 5.15 9.15 -9.46
C ILE A 281 4.21 9.68 -8.36
N LEU A 282 2.91 9.39 -8.44
CA LEU A 282 1.94 9.74 -7.39
C LEU A 282 2.32 9.11 -6.04
N SER A 283 2.73 7.84 -6.05
CA SER A 283 3.20 7.15 -4.84
C SER A 283 4.45 7.82 -4.25
N ALA A 284 5.35 8.30 -5.11
CA ALA A 284 6.55 9.02 -4.70
C ALA A 284 6.22 10.39 -4.09
N TRP A 285 5.31 11.16 -4.69
CA TRP A 285 4.83 12.43 -4.12
C TRP A 285 4.24 12.24 -2.71
N ILE A 286 3.44 11.19 -2.51
CA ILE A 286 2.90 10.86 -1.18
C ILE A 286 4.04 10.56 -0.19
N LYS A 287 5.01 9.71 -0.59
CA LYS A 287 6.20 9.39 0.22
C LYS A 287 7.04 10.61 0.57
N GLN A 288 7.06 11.62 -0.29
CA GLN A 288 7.75 12.90 -0.08
C GLN A 288 6.98 13.87 0.84
N GLY A 289 5.83 13.45 1.36
CA GLY A 289 5.03 14.23 2.32
C GLY A 289 3.81 14.90 1.70
N ALA A 290 3.44 14.56 0.46
CA ALA A 290 2.26 15.09 -0.22
C ALA A 290 2.20 16.64 -0.16
N LYS A 291 3.33 17.29 -0.45
CA LYS A 291 3.43 18.74 -0.34
C LYS A 291 2.60 19.44 -1.40
N CYS A 292 2.13 20.65 -1.10
CA CYS A 292 1.22 21.43 -1.94
C CYS A 292 1.93 22.56 -2.71
N ASP A 293 3.26 22.52 -2.78
CA ASP A 293 4.12 23.47 -3.50
C ASP A 293 4.47 23.00 -4.92
#